data_AF-A0AAD9VBW6-F1
#
_entry.id   AF-A0AAD9VBW6-F1
#
_cell.length_a   1.000
_cell.length_b   1.000
_cell.length_c   1.000
_cell.angle_alpha   90.00
_cell.angle_beta   90.00
_cell.angle_gamma   90.00
#
_symmetry.space_group_name_H-M   'P 1'
#
loop_
_entity.id
_entity.type
_entity.pdbx_description
1 polymer ?
#
loop_
_entity_poly.entity_id
_entity_poly.type
_entity_poly.pdbx_seq_one_letter_code
_entity_poly.pdbx_strand_id
1 'polypeptide(L)'
;MRVKIGKLTVVLWLIIVYLAAQLWIMFVYDKKKGTPRDLAGLELMDRASKSENLFFNFEGKNCFIPDDWLYPLCKYKVEWMRSSWQANKDCYVRRNRINPANDCSLLIFFSEVESWCPVLSWRKHLFQPNENRQWMRQRITRLWPDWSQAAKHLERNKPAFKERLVKNIFVYMGVYSQQKWLENAYSGAPLGEMVQWSDLIASLYVLGHNITVTTDRNEMKRFLGANADDRACARRLPQKAFDLIFVDYIGRMHIAFALGAMRQHYRCNYRILDSFGTEAEFNFAEYAFNDQKTKNPWAGADVHLRQIMTMFPHSPDNLFLGFVVDKAVAVETSTSNETLSVQKPIGLLYGKKAGYLRIDQTLIPDYVVNHGILKGDDLQKLLRKTKVTSQNPYMEIFVGEPHVYTINIDNLEAVKSTLKKIMSSQVRNLIVAKQ
;
A
#
# COMPACT_ATOMS: atom_id res chain seq x y z
N MET A 1 18.43 -53.90 46.39
CA MET A 1 16.97 -53.63 46.30
C MET A 1 16.70 -52.77 45.07
N ARG A 2 16.06 -53.31 44.03
CA ARG A 2 15.60 -52.53 42.87
C ARG A 2 14.20 -52.00 43.19
N VAL A 3 14.08 -50.72 43.48
CA VAL A 3 12.79 -50.06 43.70
C VAL A 3 12.11 -49.86 42.35
N LYS A 4 10.99 -50.56 42.13
CA LYS A 4 10.10 -50.31 40.97
C LYS A 4 9.42 -48.96 41.17
N ILE A 5 9.96 -47.93 40.53
CA ILE A 5 9.35 -46.60 40.43
C ILE A 5 8.12 -46.74 39.53
N GLY A 6 6.93 -46.76 40.13
CA GLY A 6 5.66 -46.98 39.43
C GLY A 6 5.32 -45.84 38.48
N LYS A 7 4.69 -46.14 37.34
CA LYS A 7 4.33 -45.18 36.26
C LYS A 7 3.70 -43.86 36.75
N LEU A 8 3.01 -43.87 37.90
CA LEU A 8 2.42 -42.69 38.53
C LEU A 8 3.46 -41.64 38.97
N THR A 9 4.63 -42.09 39.44
CA THR A 9 5.71 -41.19 39.89
C THR A 9 6.43 -40.49 38.75
N VAL A 10 6.54 -41.13 37.57
CA VAL A 10 7.09 -40.52 36.36
C VAL A 10 6.14 -39.47 35.79
N VAL A 11 4.83 -39.73 35.80
CA VAL A 11 3.82 -38.76 35.35
C VAL A 11 3.76 -37.56 36.29
N LEU A 12 3.84 -37.77 37.61
CA LEU A 12 3.91 -36.67 38.58
C LEU A 12 5.16 -35.81 38.35
N TRP A 13 6.31 -36.43 38.08
CA TRP A 13 7.55 -35.73 37.77
C TRP A 13 7.46 -34.90 36.50
N LEU A 14 6.84 -35.43 35.43
CA LEU A 14 6.64 -34.71 34.18
C LEU A 14 5.68 -33.52 34.33
N ILE A 15 4.63 -33.66 35.16
CA ILE A 15 3.71 -32.55 35.47
C ILE A 15 4.43 -31.47 36.29
N ILE A 16 5.24 -31.85 37.28
CA ILE A 16 6.03 -30.90 38.07
C ILE A 16 7.04 -30.15 37.19
N VAL A 17 7.73 -30.85 36.28
CA VAL A 17 8.66 -30.24 35.32
C VAL A 17 7.92 -29.32 34.34
N TYR A 18 6.74 -29.71 33.87
CA TYR A 18 5.92 -28.89 32.98
C TYR A 18 5.40 -27.62 33.67
N LEU A 19 4.92 -27.73 34.91
CA LEU A 19 4.47 -26.59 35.71
C LEU A 19 5.64 -25.68 36.12
N ALA A 20 6.81 -26.25 36.43
CA ALA A 20 8.03 -25.48 36.69
C ALA A 20 8.52 -24.75 35.43
N ALA A 21 8.43 -25.36 34.25
CA ALA A 21 8.74 -24.72 32.97
C ALA A 21 7.75 -23.60 32.63
N GLN A 22 6.45 -23.79 32.90
CA GLN A 22 5.42 -22.75 32.71
C GLN A 22 5.62 -21.58 33.70
N LEU A 23 5.95 -21.86 34.95
CA LEU A 23 6.28 -20.84 35.95
C LEU A 23 7.59 -20.11 35.63
N TRP A 24 8.60 -20.81 35.08
CA TRP A 24 9.85 -20.20 34.64
C TRP A 24 9.67 -19.31 33.40
N ILE A 25 8.82 -19.71 32.45
CA ILE A 25 8.44 -18.88 31.28
C ILE A 25 7.68 -17.62 31.73
N MET A 26 6.83 -17.72 32.76
CA MET A 26 6.13 -16.57 33.34
C MET A 26 7.06 -15.62 34.11
N PHE A 27 8.12 -16.12 34.76
CA PHE A 27 9.05 -15.29 35.56
C PHE A 27 10.29 -14.79 34.80
N VAL A 28 10.66 -15.39 33.67
CA VAL A 28 11.81 -14.96 32.85
C VAL A 28 11.42 -13.88 31.82
N TYR A 29 10.12 -13.67 31.54
CA TYR A 29 9.68 -12.66 30.58
C TYR A 29 9.36 -11.27 31.16
N ASP A 30 9.65 -10.99 32.44
CA ASP A 30 9.42 -9.65 32.99
C ASP A 30 10.51 -9.19 33.98
N LYS A 31 11.69 -8.84 33.42
CA LYS A 31 12.76 -8.17 34.19
C LYS A 31 13.53 -7.11 33.41
N LYS A 32 12.84 -6.36 32.54
CA LYS A 32 13.31 -5.06 32.03
C LYS A 32 12.15 -4.06 31.86
N LYS A 33 11.53 -3.66 32.97
CA LYS A 33 11.48 -2.26 33.48
C LYS A 33 10.42 -2.17 34.58
N GLY A 34 10.89 -1.88 35.80
CA GLY A 34 10.05 -1.71 36.98
C GLY A 34 9.39 -0.32 37.07
N THR A 35 8.10 -0.38 37.40
CA THR A 35 7.37 0.39 38.43
C THR A 35 7.23 1.93 38.28
N PRO A 36 6.39 2.62 39.09
CA PRO A 36 5.04 3.04 38.65
C PRO A 36 4.80 4.56 38.88
N ARG A 37 4.08 5.26 37.99
CA ARG A 37 3.63 6.64 38.28
C ARG A 37 2.24 6.93 37.75
N ASP A 38 1.35 7.17 38.71
CA ASP A 38 0.41 8.29 38.78
C ASP A 38 -0.50 8.57 37.58
N LEU A 39 -1.77 8.22 37.79
CA LEU A 39 -2.90 9.01 37.29
C LEU A 39 -2.87 10.40 37.96
N ALA A 40 -2.21 11.37 37.34
CA ALA A 40 -2.50 12.79 37.51
C ALA A 40 -1.81 13.61 36.41
N GLY A 41 -2.60 14.33 35.61
CA GLY A 41 -2.11 15.40 34.76
C GLY A 41 -2.35 15.18 33.27
N LEU A 42 -3.31 15.91 32.73
CA LEU A 42 -3.41 16.18 31.30
C LEU A 42 -2.09 16.79 30.79
N GLU A 43 -1.32 16.06 29.99
CA GLU A 43 -0.34 16.66 29.06
C GLU A 43 -0.85 16.48 27.62
N LEU A 44 -1.93 17.22 27.31
CA LEU A 44 -2.36 17.53 25.95
C LEU A 44 -1.75 18.86 25.45
N MET A 45 -0.68 19.34 26.10
CA MET A 45 -0.05 20.64 25.85
C MET A 45 1.49 20.51 25.78
N ASP A 46 2.05 19.65 24.91
CA ASP A 46 3.48 19.73 24.58
C ASP A 46 3.85 19.42 23.11
N ARG A 47 2.88 19.03 22.27
CA ARG A 47 3.15 18.80 20.82
C ARG A 47 3.17 20.09 20.00
N ALA A 48 2.48 21.13 20.45
CA ALA A 48 2.51 22.46 19.82
C ALA A 48 3.86 23.16 20.06
N SER A 49 4.41 23.04 21.29
CA SER A 49 5.70 23.59 21.73
C SER A 49 6.88 23.07 20.89
N LYS A 50 6.94 21.76 20.60
CA LYS A 50 7.99 21.20 19.72
C LYS A 50 7.92 21.71 18.28
N SER A 51 6.73 22.02 17.76
CA SER A 51 6.59 22.57 16.40
C SER A 51 7.03 24.03 16.30
N GLU A 52 6.91 24.82 17.38
CA GLU A 52 7.26 26.24 17.39
C GLU A 52 8.78 26.48 17.32
N ASN A 53 9.62 25.58 17.85
CA ASN A 53 11.08 25.70 17.77
C ASN A 53 11.69 25.11 16.47
N LEU A 54 10.90 24.37 15.70
CA LEU A 54 11.36 23.63 14.52
C LEU A 54 11.51 24.51 13.27
N PHE A 55 10.82 25.65 13.21
CA PHE A 55 10.93 26.59 12.08
C PHE A 55 12.09 27.59 12.21
N PHE A 56 12.77 27.68 13.37
CA PHE A 56 13.73 28.75 13.65
C PHE A 56 15.19 28.30 13.80
N ASN A 57 15.45 27.00 13.89
CA ASN A 57 16.82 26.53 14.09
C ASN A 57 17.53 26.22 12.76
N PHE A 58 18.03 27.27 12.11
CA PHE A 58 18.86 27.20 10.90
C PHE A 58 20.16 28.02 11.01
N GLU A 59 20.55 28.42 12.23
CA GLU A 59 21.83 29.10 12.46
C GLU A 59 23.00 28.20 12.02
N GLY A 60 23.88 28.74 11.16
CA GLY A 60 25.01 28.02 10.59
C GLY A 60 24.67 27.01 9.48
N LYS A 61 23.47 27.09 8.87
CA LYS A 61 23.08 26.24 7.71
C LYS A 61 23.02 27.05 6.42
N ASN A 62 23.64 26.53 5.36
CA ASN A 62 23.51 27.06 4.01
C ASN A 62 22.43 26.28 3.27
N CYS A 63 21.37 26.96 2.81
CA CYS A 63 20.33 26.38 1.98
C CYS A 63 20.43 26.93 0.56
N PHE A 64 20.60 26.03 -0.40
CA PHE A 64 20.60 26.34 -1.81
C PHE A 64 19.28 25.92 -2.42
N ILE A 65 18.73 26.75 -3.29
CA ILE A 65 17.50 26.44 -4.02
C ILE A 65 17.81 25.29 -4.99
N PRO A 66 17.19 24.11 -4.81
CA PRO A 66 17.53 22.94 -5.61
C PRO A 66 16.98 23.08 -7.03
N ASP A 67 17.79 22.65 -7.99
CA ASP A 67 17.36 22.41 -9.36
C ASP A 67 17.11 20.90 -9.51
N ASP A 68 15.92 20.47 -9.07
CA ASP A 68 15.52 19.07 -9.01
C ASP A 68 14.32 18.86 -9.94
N TRP A 69 14.47 17.93 -10.90
CA TRP A 69 13.43 17.60 -11.86
C TRP A 69 12.17 17.01 -11.21
N LEU A 70 12.26 16.45 -9.99
CA LEU A 70 11.11 16.01 -9.19
C LEU A 70 10.32 17.18 -8.60
N TYR A 71 10.95 18.36 -8.48
CA TYR A 71 10.37 19.59 -7.93
C TYR A 71 10.61 20.77 -8.89
N PRO A 72 10.12 20.68 -10.14
CA PRO A 72 10.50 21.61 -11.21
C PRO A 72 10.00 23.05 -10.97
N LEU A 73 9.07 23.23 -10.04
CA LEU A 73 8.50 24.53 -9.66
C LEU A 73 9.08 25.11 -8.37
N CYS A 74 10.03 24.41 -7.71
CA CYS A 74 10.62 24.87 -6.46
C CYS A 74 11.24 26.25 -6.61
N LYS A 75 12.13 26.41 -7.60
CA LYS A 75 12.83 27.67 -7.86
C LYS A 75 11.86 28.81 -8.15
N TYR A 76 10.91 28.59 -9.06
CA TYR A 76 9.88 29.57 -9.38
C TYR A 76 9.07 30.00 -8.14
N LYS A 77 8.70 29.06 -7.27
CA LYS A 77 7.91 29.35 -6.07
C LYS A 77 8.70 30.15 -5.03
N VAL A 78 9.98 29.81 -4.84
CA VAL A 78 10.88 30.57 -3.96
C VAL A 78 11.06 32.00 -4.48
N GLU A 79 11.32 32.17 -5.78
CA GLU A 79 11.47 33.49 -6.41
C GLU A 79 10.17 34.31 -6.34
N TRP A 80 9.03 33.69 -6.63
CA TRP A 80 7.71 34.31 -6.53
C TRP A 80 7.40 34.78 -5.11
N MET A 81 7.75 33.98 -4.10
CA MET A 81 7.50 34.34 -2.69
C MET A 81 8.28 35.57 -2.25
N ARG A 82 9.48 35.81 -2.80
CA ARG A 82 10.28 37.01 -2.49
C ARG A 82 9.54 38.31 -2.85
N SER A 83 8.77 38.30 -3.94
CA SER A 83 8.04 39.49 -4.42
C SER A 83 6.56 39.51 -4.02
N SER A 84 5.95 38.35 -3.77
CA SER A 84 4.49 38.22 -3.70
C SER A 84 3.94 37.81 -2.33
N TRP A 85 4.78 37.65 -1.31
CA TRP A 85 4.35 37.28 0.06
C TRP A 85 3.33 38.27 0.67
N GLN A 86 3.33 39.52 0.22
CA GLN A 86 2.41 40.56 0.70
C GLN A 86 0.95 40.28 0.31
N ALA A 87 0.72 39.49 -0.75
CA ALA A 87 -0.62 39.11 -1.19
C ALA A 87 -1.42 38.36 -0.11
N ASN A 88 -0.74 37.67 0.81
CA ASN A 88 -1.37 37.04 1.97
C ASN A 88 -0.43 37.06 3.19
N LYS A 89 -0.14 38.28 3.67
CA LYS A 89 0.76 38.53 4.80
C LYS A 89 0.33 37.80 6.08
N ASP A 90 -0.97 37.61 6.31
CA ASP A 90 -1.47 36.84 7.46
C ASP A 90 -1.03 35.38 7.36
N CYS A 91 -1.29 34.71 6.24
CA CYS A 91 -0.91 33.31 6.07
C CYS A 91 0.62 33.13 6.13
N TYR A 92 1.36 33.88 5.33
CA TYR A 92 2.79 33.64 5.14
C TYR A 92 3.65 34.10 6.32
N VAL A 93 3.42 35.32 6.81
CA VAL A 93 4.30 35.92 7.83
C VAL A 93 3.73 35.74 9.23
N ARG A 94 2.42 35.89 9.43
CA ARG A 94 1.83 35.83 10.78
C ARG A 94 1.64 34.38 11.26
N ARG A 95 1.00 33.54 10.44
CA ARG A 95 0.67 32.16 10.80
C ARG A 95 1.85 31.20 10.57
N ASN A 96 2.52 31.31 9.43
CA ASN A 96 3.62 30.40 9.06
C ASN A 96 5.02 30.97 9.34
N ARG A 97 5.12 32.19 9.88
CA ARG A 97 6.37 32.84 10.32
C ARG A 97 7.52 32.77 9.29
N ILE A 98 7.18 32.84 8.00
CA ILE A 98 8.16 32.85 6.91
C ILE A 98 8.95 34.15 6.96
N ASN A 99 10.28 34.06 6.77
CA ASN A 99 11.14 35.17 6.44
C ASN A 99 11.41 35.18 4.92
N PRO A 100 10.74 36.05 4.14
CA PRO A 100 10.88 36.07 2.68
C PRO A 100 12.28 36.45 2.18
N ALA A 101 13.14 37.00 3.04
CA ALA A 101 14.51 37.34 2.69
C ALA A 101 15.51 36.19 2.92
N ASN A 102 15.07 35.07 3.51
CA ASN A 102 15.94 33.95 3.88
C ASN A 102 15.57 32.66 3.13
N ASP A 103 16.52 32.13 2.36
CA ASP A 103 16.30 30.94 1.53
C ASP A 103 15.98 29.68 2.33
N CYS A 104 16.58 29.50 3.52
CA CYS A 104 16.23 28.37 4.38
C CYS A 104 14.77 28.46 4.83
N SER A 105 14.29 29.65 5.21
CA SER A 105 12.90 29.86 5.62
C SER A 105 11.91 29.58 4.48
N LEU A 106 12.22 30.06 3.27
CA LEU A 106 11.43 29.79 2.07
C LEU A 106 11.42 28.30 1.69
N LEU A 107 12.59 27.65 1.68
CA LEU A 107 12.72 26.24 1.32
C LEU A 107 12.06 25.32 2.35
N ILE A 108 12.10 25.65 3.65
CA ILE A 108 11.36 24.92 4.69
C ILE A 108 9.87 25.03 4.45
N PHE A 109 9.33 26.24 4.24
CA PHE A 109 7.91 26.42 3.97
C PHE A 109 7.47 25.66 2.71
N PHE A 110 8.23 25.77 1.63
CA PHE A 110 7.90 25.13 0.38
C PHE A 110 8.20 23.63 0.32
N SER A 111 8.99 23.08 1.23
CA SER A 111 9.17 21.62 1.32
C SER A 111 8.23 20.97 2.33
N GLU A 112 7.98 21.63 3.45
CA GLU A 112 7.31 21.04 4.62
C GLU A 112 5.82 21.43 4.72
N VAL A 113 5.42 22.56 4.11
CA VAL A 113 4.03 23.05 4.14
C VAL A 113 3.36 22.91 2.77
N GLU A 114 3.94 23.47 1.71
CA GLU A 114 3.32 23.46 0.37
C GLU A 114 3.89 22.41 -0.62
N SER A 115 4.94 21.68 -0.23
CA SER A 115 5.55 20.58 -1.01
C SER A 115 5.97 20.91 -2.46
N TRP A 116 6.29 22.18 -2.75
CA TRP A 116 6.88 22.63 -4.01
C TRP A 116 8.39 22.37 -4.11
N CYS A 117 9.08 22.11 -2.99
CA CYS A 117 10.52 21.88 -2.92
C CYS A 117 10.86 20.56 -2.21
N PRO A 118 12.03 19.94 -2.48
CA PRO A 118 12.47 18.77 -1.74
C PRO A 118 12.83 19.14 -0.30
N VAL A 119 12.61 18.21 0.63
CA VAL A 119 13.02 18.36 2.03
C VAL A 119 14.54 18.47 2.12
N LEU A 120 15.02 19.52 2.80
CA LEU A 120 16.44 19.81 2.99
C LEU A 120 17.16 18.61 3.60
N SER A 121 18.37 18.29 3.11
CA SER A 121 19.14 17.10 3.50
C SER A 121 19.32 16.96 5.01
N TRP A 122 19.65 18.05 5.68
CA TRP A 122 19.82 18.12 7.13
C TRP A 122 18.51 18.20 7.90
N ARG A 123 17.35 18.32 7.23
CA ARG A 123 16.02 18.21 7.84
C ARG A 123 15.34 16.88 7.53
N LYS A 124 15.89 16.07 6.62
CA LYS A 124 15.41 14.70 6.35
C LYS A 124 15.35 13.83 7.61
N HIS A 125 16.07 14.16 8.68
CA HIS A 125 15.97 13.46 9.96
C HIS A 125 14.79 13.88 10.83
N LEU A 126 14.30 15.11 10.69
CA LEU A 126 13.06 15.59 11.30
C LEU A 126 11.84 14.93 10.64
N PHE A 127 12.02 14.61 9.36
CA PHE A 127 11.17 13.73 8.57
C PHE A 127 11.82 12.36 8.41
N GLN A 128 12.61 11.84 9.38
CA GLN A 128 12.81 10.39 9.50
C GLN A 128 11.56 9.92 10.18
N PRO A 129 10.53 9.55 9.42
CA PRO A 129 9.31 9.23 10.05
C PRO A 129 9.47 7.76 10.40
N ASN A 130 8.98 7.34 11.55
CA ASN A 130 8.48 5.98 11.66
C ASN A 130 7.18 5.87 10.81
N GLU A 131 7.16 6.37 9.56
CA GLU A 131 5.96 6.43 8.73
C GLU A 131 6.03 5.31 7.72
N ASN A 132 5.41 4.24 8.16
CA ASN A 132 4.93 3.12 7.38
C ASN A 132 4.29 3.53 6.02
N ARG A 133 3.92 4.80 5.75
CA ARG A 133 3.22 5.21 4.52
C ARG A 133 4.06 5.99 3.50
N GLN A 134 5.39 6.12 3.71
CA GLN A 134 6.24 6.97 2.85
C GLN A 134 6.17 6.62 1.36
N TRP A 135 6.20 5.33 1.03
CA TRP A 135 6.17 4.86 -0.36
C TRP A 135 4.88 5.30 -1.08
N MET A 136 3.73 5.15 -0.42
CA MET A 136 2.43 5.57 -0.98
C MET A 136 2.39 7.09 -1.19
N ARG A 137 2.92 7.86 -0.23
CA ARG A 137 3.01 9.31 -0.35
C ARG A 137 3.87 9.73 -1.55
N GLN A 138 5.05 9.14 -1.71
CA GLN A 138 5.94 9.42 -2.85
C GLN A 138 5.29 9.11 -4.19
N ARG A 139 4.57 7.98 -4.30
CA ARG A 139 3.82 7.63 -5.50
C ARG A 139 2.73 8.67 -5.81
N ILE A 140 1.90 9.01 -4.83
CA ILE A 140 0.80 9.97 -5.02
C ILE A 140 1.36 11.33 -5.41
N THR A 141 2.42 11.79 -4.73
CA THR A 141 3.09 13.06 -5.07
C THR A 141 3.64 13.04 -6.50
N ARG A 142 4.31 11.96 -6.91
CA ARG A 142 4.84 11.82 -8.28
C ARG A 142 3.72 11.89 -9.34
N LEU A 143 2.60 11.24 -9.10
CA LEU A 143 1.46 11.20 -10.03
C LEU A 143 0.48 12.39 -9.85
N TRP A 144 0.73 13.30 -8.91
CA TRP A 144 -0.21 14.36 -8.56
C TRP A 144 -0.56 15.31 -9.73
N PRO A 145 0.40 15.72 -10.60
CA PRO A 145 0.07 16.54 -11.76
C PRO A 145 -0.94 15.87 -12.69
N ASP A 146 -0.79 14.56 -12.91
CA ASP A 146 -1.69 13.75 -13.73
C ASP A 146 -3.07 13.60 -13.08
N TRP A 147 -3.11 13.32 -11.76
CA TRP A 147 -4.35 13.27 -10.99
C TRP A 147 -5.14 14.59 -11.07
N SER A 148 -4.45 15.72 -10.89
CA SER A 148 -5.07 17.05 -10.96
C SER A 148 -5.59 17.35 -12.37
N GLN A 149 -4.83 17.00 -13.40
CA GLN A 149 -5.25 17.19 -14.79
C GLN A 149 -6.47 16.30 -15.14
N ALA A 150 -6.44 15.02 -14.74
CA ALA A 150 -7.54 14.09 -14.93
C ALA A 150 -8.82 14.56 -14.23
N ALA A 151 -8.71 15.09 -13.01
CA ALA A 151 -9.84 15.67 -12.28
C ALA A 151 -10.50 16.82 -13.04
N LYS A 152 -9.69 17.78 -13.52
CA LYS A 152 -10.16 18.91 -14.31
C LYS A 152 -10.81 18.47 -15.61
N HIS A 153 -10.25 17.44 -16.26
CA HIS A 153 -10.82 16.88 -17.48
C HIS A 153 -12.17 16.19 -17.20
N LEU A 154 -12.26 15.42 -16.13
CA LEU A 154 -13.49 14.76 -15.70
C LEU A 154 -14.60 15.77 -15.39
N GLU A 155 -14.27 16.83 -14.64
CA GLU A 155 -15.20 17.90 -14.31
C GLU A 155 -15.74 18.63 -15.55
N ARG A 156 -14.87 18.88 -16.55
CA ARG A 156 -15.26 19.52 -17.82
C ARG A 156 -16.20 18.64 -18.64
N ASN A 157 -15.91 17.33 -18.72
CA ASN A 157 -16.64 16.41 -19.59
C ASN A 157 -17.91 15.83 -18.96
N LYS A 158 -17.99 15.80 -17.63
CA LYS A 158 -19.11 15.21 -16.90
C LYS A 158 -19.61 16.23 -15.86
N PRO A 159 -20.43 17.21 -16.26
CA PRO A 159 -20.89 18.29 -15.38
C PRO A 159 -21.62 17.80 -14.12
N ALA A 160 -22.29 16.64 -14.19
CA ALA A 160 -22.92 15.97 -13.05
C ALA A 160 -21.96 15.69 -11.88
N PHE A 161 -20.64 15.72 -12.10
CA PHE A 161 -19.67 15.60 -11.01
C PHE A 161 -19.66 16.80 -10.05
N LYS A 162 -20.19 17.96 -10.45
CA LYS A 162 -20.27 19.16 -9.61
C LYS A 162 -21.35 19.08 -8.53
N GLU A 163 -22.42 18.32 -8.78
CA GLU A 163 -23.59 18.23 -7.89
C GLU A 163 -23.57 16.99 -6.98
N ARG A 164 -22.46 16.26 -6.94
CA ARG A 164 -22.36 15.05 -6.09
C ARG A 164 -22.30 15.41 -4.62
N LEU A 165 -23.00 14.61 -3.82
CA LEU A 165 -22.88 14.63 -2.38
C LEU A 165 -21.47 14.22 -1.94
N VAL A 166 -20.84 15.07 -1.13
CA VAL A 166 -19.63 14.76 -0.38
C VAL A 166 -19.96 13.67 0.65
N LYS A 167 -19.06 12.69 0.80
CA LYS A 167 -19.21 11.54 1.70
C LYS A 167 -18.09 11.55 2.72
N ASN A 168 -18.40 11.09 3.92
CA ASN A 168 -17.43 10.74 4.93
C ASN A 168 -17.02 9.28 4.71
N ILE A 169 -15.76 9.06 4.33
CA ILE A 169 -15.27 7.76 3.91
C ILE A 169 -14.15 7.32 4.85
N PHE A 170 -14.30 6.13 5.42
CA PHE A 170 -13.27 5.50 6.23
C PHE A 170 -12.44 4.55 5.38
N VAL A 171 -11.11 4.66 5.47
CA VAL A 171 -10.16 3.80 4.77
C VAL A 171 -9.29 3.11 5.83
N TYR A 172 -9.47 1.80 5.97
CA TYR A 172 -8.72 0.99 6.92
C TYR A 172 -7.96 -0.13 6.22
N MET A 173 -6.64 -0.01 6.20
CA MET A 173 -5.74 -0.99 5.56
C MET A 173 -5.25 -1.98 6.61
N GLY A 174 -6.04 -3.02 6.86
CA GLY A 174 -5.82 -3.98 7.92
C GLY A 174 -4.54 -4.80 7.75
N VAL A 175 -4.16 -5.13 6.51
CA VAL A 175 -2.94 -5.88 6.21
C VAL A 175 -1.68 -5.18 6.74
N TYR A 176 -1.70 -3.84 6.78
CA TYR A 176 -0.58 -3.01 7.25
C TYR A 176 -0.61 -2.70 8.75
N SER A 177 -1.59 -3.22 9.50
CA SER A 177 -1.71 -2.93 10.94
C SER A 177 -0.73 -3.71 11.82
N GLN A 178 -0.22 -4.85 11.35
CA GLN A 178 0.66 -5.74 12.12
C GLN A 178 1.90 -6.16 11.33
N GLN A 179 1.99 -5.81 10.04
CA GLN A 179 3.05 -6.27 9.16
C GLN A 179 4.02 -5.15 8.80
N LYS A 180 5.31 -5.48 8.81
CA LYS A 180 6.40 -4.60 8.35
C LYS A 180 6.44 -4.42 6.82
N TRP A 181 5.34 -4.70 6.12
CA TRP A 181 5.27 -4.56 4.66
C TRP A 181 5.53 -3.14 4.21
N LEU A 182 4.99 -2.20 4.99
CA LEU A 182 5.17 -0.78 4.82
C LEU A 182 6.63 -0.33 5.01
N GLU A 183 7.37 -0.94 5.94
CA GLU A 183 8.82 -0.73 6.13
C GLU A 183 9.63 -1.35 4.98
N ASN A 184 9.17 -2.49 4.45
CA ASN A 184 9.84 -3.27 3.41
C ASN A 184 9.45 -2.88 1.97
N ALA A 185 8.74 -1.77 1.78
CA ALA A 185 8.30 -1.32 0.46
C ALA A 185 9.47 -1.12 -0.53
N TYR A 186 10.65 -0.74 -0.02
CA TYR A 186 11.85 -0.53 -0.83
C TYR A 186 12.77 -1.77 -0.94
N SER A 187 12.44 -2.87 -0.24
CA SER A 187 13.25 -4.09 -0.19
C SER A 187 12.62 -5.27 -0.93
N GLY A 188 11.65 -5.00 -1.81
CA GLY A 188 11.02 -6.03 -2.66
C GLY A 188 9.78 -6.70 -2.07
N ALA A 189 9.10 -6.04 -1.12
CA ALA A 189 7.78 -6.47 -0.65
C ALA A 189 6.72 -6.45 -1.79
N PRO A 190 5.58 -7.15 -1.63
CA PRO A 190 4.45 -7.05 -2.55
C PRO A 190 3.94 -5.59 -2.59
N LEU A 191 4.08 -4.94 -3.74
CA LEU A 191 3.70 -3.53 -3.94
C LEU A 191 2.34 -3.37 -4.63
N GLY A 192 1.75 -4.44 -5.17
CA GLY A 192 0.51 -4.37 -5.95
C GLY A 192 -0.64 -3.76 -5.14
N GLU A 193 -0.85 -4.25 -3.92
CA GLU A 193 -1.86 -3.72 -3.00
C GLU A 193 -1.55 -2.27 -2.60
N MET A 194 -0.28 -1.93 -2.39
CA MET A 194 0.12 -0.55 -2.05
C MET A 194 -0.16 0.42 -3.21
N VAL A 195 0.05 -0.01 -4.46
CA VAL A 195 -0.33 0.74 -5.66
C VAL A 195 -1.84 0.99 -5.66
N GLN A 196 -2.65 -0.06 -5.52
CA GLN A 196 -4.11 0.06 -5.54
C GLN A 196 -4.64 0.94 -4.40
N TRP A 197 -4.13 0.78 -3.17
CA TRP A 197 -4.48 1.64 -2.05
C TRP A 197 -4.13 3.11 -2.27
N SER A 198 -2.94 3.38 -2.82
CA SER A 198 -2.49 4.74 -3.13
C SER A 198 -3.42 5.42 -4.12
N ASP A 199 -3.76 4.71 -5.20
CA ASP A 199 -4.55 5.26 -6.30
C ASP A 199 -6.02 5.41 -5.90
N LEU A 200 -6.55 4.52 -5.05
CA LEU A 200 -7.85 4.68 -4.41
C LEU A 200 -7.91 5.93 -3.53
N ILE A 201 -6.93 6.11 -2.63
CA ILE A 201 -6.87 7.27 -1.72
C ILE A 201 -6.79 8.56 -2.54
N ALA A 202 -5.93 8.61 -3.55
CA ALA A 202 -5.81 9.76 -4.45
C ALA A 202 -7.13 10.03 -5.18
N SER A 203 -7.79 9.01 -5.72
CA SER A 203 -9.09 9.14 -6.40
C SER A 203 -10.16 9.72 -5.48
N LEU A 204 -10.31 9.18 -4.26
CA LEU A 204 -11.31 9.63 -3.31
C LEU A 204 -11.08 11.09 -2.89
N TYR A 205 -9.82 11.46 -2.68
CA TYR A 205 -9.43 12.82 -2.33
C TYR A 205 -9.70 13.80 -3.48
N VAL A 206 -9.29 13.44 -4.70
CA VAL A 206 -9.51 14.24 -5.91
C VAL A 206 -11.00 14.45 -6.21
N LEU A 207 -11.84 13.47 -5.89
CA LEU A 207 -13.30 13.56 -6.03
C LEU A 207 -13.97 14.46 -4.97
N GLY A 208 -13.22 14.96 -3.99
CA GLY A 208 -13.67 15.89 -2.96
C GLY A 208 -14.33 15.24 -1.75
N HIS A 209 -14.11 13.94 -1.50
CA HIS A 209 -14.67 13.26 -0.34
C HIS A 209 -13.87 13.55 0.94
N ASN A 210 -14.53 13.53 2.09
CA ASN A 210 -13.86 13.62 3.39
C ASN A 210 -13.34 12.22 3.75
N ILE A 211 -12.02 12.04 3.73
CA ILE A 211 -11.38 10.73 3.91
C ILE A 211 -10.63 10.64 5.24
N THR A 212 -10.89 9.58 6.00
CA THR A 212 -10.13 9.21 7.21
C THR A 212 -9.36 7.93 6.93
N VAL A 213 -8.02 8.01 6.92
CA VAL A 213 -7.15 6.90 6.56
C VAL A 213 -6.35 6.43 7.78
N THR A 214 -6.46 5.15 8.14
CA THR A 214 -5.66 4.55 9.21
C THR A 214 -5.18 3.14 8.88
N THR A 215 -4.04 2.78 9.45
CA THR A 215 -3.52 1.42 9.53
C THR A 215 -3.56 0.90 10.97
N ASP A 216 -3.84 1.77 11.95
CA ASP A 216 -3.75 1.43 13.36
C ASP A 216 -5.07 0.80 13.85
N ARG A 217 -4.96 -0.32 14.57
CA ARG A 217 -6.12 -1.07 15.05
C ARG A 217 -6.87 -0.34 16.17
N ASN A 218 -6.17 0.42 17.02
CA ASN A 218 -6.79 1.17 18.11
C ASN A 218 -7.51 2.41 17.58
N GLU A 219 -6.93 3.09 16.60
CA GLU A 219 -7.60 4.19 15.89
C GLU A 219 -8.86 3.70 15.17
N MET A 220 -8.79 2.55 14.48
CA MET A 220 -9.98 1.93 13.87
C MET A 220 -11.09 1.70 14.89
N LYS A 221 -10.76 1.12 16.05
CA LYS A 221 -11.75 0.91 17.12
C LYS A 221 -12.36 2.22 17.61
N ARG A 222 -11.53 3.26 17.78
CA ARG A 222 -11.97 4.59 18.19
C ARG A 222 -12.92 5.21 17.17
N PHE A 223 -12.56 5.19 15.88
CA PHE A 223 -13.36 5.79 14.81
C PHE A 223 -14.70 5.07 14.59
N LEU A 224 -14.75 3.76 14.77
CA LEU A 224 -15.98 2.97 14.62
C LEU A 224 -16.81 2.86 15.91
N GLY A 225 -16.38 3.52 17.00
CA GLY A 225 -17.08 3.48 18.29
C GLY A 225 -17.04 2.11 18.96
N ALA A 226 -16.05 1.27 18.66
CA ALA A 226 -15.90 -0.07 19.22
C ALA A 226 -15.43 -0.10 20.68
N ASN A 227 -14.96 1.03 21.22
CA ASN A 227 -14.51 1.16 22.61
C ASN A 227 -15.62 1.59 23.60
N ALA A 228 -16.88 1.66 23.16
CA ALA A 228 -18.00 1.96 24.06
C ALA A 228 -18.18 0.83 25.11
N ASP A 229 -18.74 1.13 26.29
CA ASP A 229 -18.84 0.19 27.44
C ASP A 229 -19.66 -1.07 27.07
N ASP A 230 -19.11 -2.27 27.27
CA ASP A 230 -19.72 -3.58 26.95
C ASP A 230 -20.91 -3.94 27.85
N ARG A 231 -21.20 -3.12 28.85
CA ARG A 231 -22.29 -3.33 29.81
C ARG A 231 -23.68 -2.88 29.34
N ALA A 232 -23.81 -2.25 28.17
CA ALA A 232 -25.09 -1.80 27.65
C ALA A 232 -25.80 -2.89 26.81
N CYS A 233 -26.94 -3.40 27.28
CA CYS A 233 -27.76 -4.42 26.61
C CYS A 233 -28.41 -3.95 25.28
N ALA A 234 -28.41 -2.65 25.00
CA ALA A 234 -28.89 -2.07 23.75
C ALA A 234 -28.05 -0.84 23.38
N ARG A 235 -27.11 -1.00 22.43
CA ARG A 235 -26.38 0.13 21.85
C ARG A 235 -27.20 0.74 20.71
N ARG A 236 -27.75 1.94 20.91
CA ARG A 236 -28.08 2.80 19.75
C ARG A 236 -26.75 3.24 19.16
N LEU A 237 -26.49 2.89 17.90
CA LEU A 237 -25.35 3.47 17.20
C LEU A 237 -25.55 4.99 17.19
N PRO A 238 -24.55 5.77 17.62
CA PRO A 238 -24.50 7.18 17.21
C PRO A 238 -24.63 7.23 15.69
N GLN A 239 -25.17 8.32 15.14
CA GLN A 239 -25.28 8.52 13.70
C GLN A 239 -24.03 7.97 12.99
N LYS A 240 -24.22 7.07 12.02
CA LYS A 240 -23.11 6.40 11.33
C LYS A 240 -22.10 7.44 10.88
N ALA A 241 -20.88 7.39 11.44
CA ALA A 241 -19.85 8.39 11.18
C ALA A 241 -19.34 8.37 9.73
N PHE A 242 -19.55 7.25 9.02
CA PHE A 242 -19.04 7.04 7.67
C PHE A 242 -20.11 6.46 6.74
N ASP A 243 -20.19 7.03 5.54
CA ASP A 243 -21.05 6.58 4.45
C ASP A 243 -20.50 5.32 3.80
N LEU A 244 -19.17 5.24 3.65
CA LEU A 244 -18.46 4.12 3.02
C LEU A 244 -17.24 3.72 3.84
N ILE A 245 -16.93 2.43 3.83
CA ILE A 245 -15.75 1.87 4.49
C ILE A 245 -14.96 1.05 3.47
N PHE A 246 -13.81 1.57 3.04
CA PHE A 246 -12.85 0.82 2.23
C PHE A 246 -11.90 0.05 3.14
N VAL A 247 -11.79 -1.25 2.89
CA VAL A 247 -11.10 -2.18 3.80
C VAL A 247 -10.56 -3.39 3.03
N ASP A 248 -9.47 -4.02 3.49
CA ASP A 248 -9.03 -5.33 2.99
C ASP A 248 -9.64 -6.48 3.80
N TYR A 249 -9.47 -7.73 3.36
CA TYR A 249 -10.01 -8.89 4.09
C TYR A 249 -9.57 -8.95 5.56
N ILE A 250 -8.29 -8.67 5.84
CA ILE A 250 -7.75 -8.66 7.20
C ILE A 250 -8.42 -7.56 8.05
N GLY A 251 -8.57 -6.37 7.49
CA GLY A 251 -9.18 -5.23 8.15
C GLY A 251 -10.65 -5.48 8.44
N ARG A 252 -11.37 -6.16 7.54
CA ARG A 252 -12.75 -6.56 7.76
C ARG A 252 -12.84 -7.53 8.95
N MET A 253 -11.92 -8.48 9.05
CA MET A 253 -11.85 -9.39 10.19
C MET A 253 -11.56 -8.64 11.49
N HIS A 254 -10.66 -7.64 11.48
CA HIS A 254 -10.42 -6.79 12.65
C HIS A 254 -11.66 -6.01 13.08
N ILE A 255 -12.39 -5.42 12.13
CA ILE A 255 -13.63 -4.68 12.39
C ILE A 255 -14.70 -5.63 12.93
N ALA A 256 -14.88 -6.80 12.31
CA ALA A 256 -15.84 -7.81 12.75
C ALA A 256 -15.56 -8.26 14.19
N PHE A 257 -14.29 -8.50 14.54
CA PHE A 257 -13.89 -8.85 15.90
C PHE A 257 -14.12 -7.70 16.89
N ALA A 258 -13.83 -6.46 16.49
CA ALA A 258 -13.99 -5.30 17.35
C ALA A 258 -15.46 -4.93 17.61
N LEU A 259 -16.33 -5.08 16.61
CA LEU A 259 -17.73 -4.68 16.71
C LEU A 259 -18.68 -5.82 17.15
N GLY A 260 -18.25 -7.07 17.07
CA GLY A 260 -19.10 -8.23 17.37
C GLY A 260 -20.38 -8.22 16.56
N ALA A 261 -21.54 -8.34 17.22
CA ALA A 261 -22.85 -8.29 16.58
C ALA A 261 -23.12 -6.97 15.82
N MET A 262 -22.53 -5.85 16.26
CA MET A 262 -22.74 -4.53 15.65
C MET A 262 -22.16 -4.42 14.23
N ARG A 263 -21.31 -5.37 13.82
CA ARG A 263 -20.74 -5.41 12.46
C ARG A 263 -21.80 -5.41 11.37
N GLN A 264 -22.99 -5.97 11.65
CA GLN A 264 -24.09 -6.06 10.68
C GLN A 264 -24.59 -4.68 10.23
N HIS A 265 -24.52 -3.68 11.11
CA HIS A 265 -24.92 -2.32 10.76
C HIS A 265 -24.01 -1.68 9.72
N TYR A 266 -22.76 -2.13 9.60
CA TYR A 266 -21.79 -1.62 8.63
C TYR A 266 -21.66 -2.51 7.38
N ARG A 267 -22.38 -3.64 7.33
CA ARG A 267 -22.26 -4.65 6.26
C ARG A 267 -22.42 -4.06 4.86
N CYS A 268 -23.38 -3.16 4.64
CA CYS A 268 -23.62 -2.51 3.33
C CYS A 268 -22.64 -1.36 3.00
N ASN A 269 -21.96 -0.83 4.01
CA ASN A 269 -20.99 0.26 3.87
C ASN A 269 -19.64 -0.24 3.33
N TYR A 270 -19.34 -1.54 3.48
CA TYR A 270 -18.05 -2.10 3.07
C TYR A 270 -17.81 -2.02 1.57
N ARG A 271 -16.57 -1.70 1.22
CA ARG A 271 -15.93 -1.89 -0.08
C ARG A 271 -14.62 -2.64 0.19
N ILE A 272 -14.60 -3.92 -0.15
CA ILE A 272 -13.53 -4.85 0.23
C ILE A 272 -12.53 -4.94 -0.92
N LEU A 273 -11.31 -4.48 -0.70
CA LEU A 273 -10.22 -4.68 -1.66
C LEU A 273 -9.73 -6.12 -1.56
N ASP A 274 -9.86 -6.83 -2.66
CA ASP A 274 -9.51 -8.24 -2.81
C ASP A 274 -8.97 -8.45 -4.22
N SER A 275 -7.63 -8.46 -4.33
CA SER A 275 -6.92 -8.49 -5.61
C SER A 275 -7.45 -9.56 -6.57
N PHE A 276 -7.73 -10.76 -6.04
CA PHE A 276 -8.14 -11.95 -6.82
C PHE A 276 -9.65 -12.14 -6.92
N GLY A 277 -10.42 -11.42 -6.13
CA GLY A 277 -11.87 -11.55 -6.07
C GLY A 277 -12.33 -12.80 -5.32
N THR A 278 -13.64 -12.84 -5.08
CA THR A 278 -14.30 -13.89 -4.31
C THR A 278 -15.57 -14.30 -5.05
N GLU A 279 -15.66 -15.57 -5.40
CA GLU A 279 -16.83 -16.16 -6.05
C GLU A 279 -17.97 -16.39 -5.03
N ALA A 280 -19.21 -16.49 -5.52
CA ALA A 280 -20.40 -16.64 -4.70
C ALA A 280 -20.31 -17.79 -3.67
N GLU A 281 -19.75 -18.92 -4.09
CA GLU A 281 -19.60 -20.14 -3.26
C GLU A 281 -18.71 -19.93 -2.03
N PHE A 282 -17.72 -19.03 -2.11
CA PHE A 282 -16.84 -18.71 -0.99
C PHE A 282 -17.34 -17.52 -0.16
N ASN A 283 -18.25 -16.70 -0.70
CA ASN A 283 -18.80 -15.55 0.00
C ASN A 283 -19.92 -15.92 0.98
N PHE A 284 -20.84 -16.82 0.59
CA PHE A 284 -21.99 -17.17 1.41
C PHE A 284 -21.58 -18.04 2.61
N ALA A 285 -21.68 -17.49 3.82
CA ALA A 285 -21.10 -18.08 5.02
C ALA A 285 -21.62 -19.49 5.32
N GLU A 286 -22.93 -19.71 5.26
CA GLU A 286 -23.52 -21.01 5.59
C GLU A 286 -23.05 -22.13 4.65
N TYR A 287 -22.94 -21.83 3.35
CA TYR A 287 -22.41 -22.78 2.38
C TYR A 287 -20.90 -23.00 2.56
N ALA A 288 -20.14 -21.93 2.74
CA ALA A 288 -18.68 -21.99 2.86
C ALA A 288 -18.18 -22.77 4.08
N PHE A 289 -18.93 -22.80 5.19
CA PHE A 289 -18.54 -23.51 6.42
C PHE A 289 -19.05 -24.96 6.50
N ASN A 290 -20.04 -25.34 5.69
CA ASN A 290 -20.63 -26.68 5.70
C ASN A 290 -19.86 -27.71 4.84
N ASP A 291 -19.13 -27.26 3.82
CA ASP A 291 -18.28 -28.16 3.04
C ASP A 291 -16.90 -28.31 3.71
N GLN A 292 -16.55 -29.54 4.11
CA GLN A 292 -15.25 -29.85 4.72
C GLN A 292 -14.07 -29.54 3.78
N LYS A 293 -14.32 -29.40 2.47
CA LYS A 293 -13.31 -29.03 1.46
C LYS A 293 -13.10 -27.51 1.32
N THR A 294 -13.97 -26.67 1.88
CA THR A 294 -13.95 -25.20 1.72
C THR A 294 -13.64 -24.42 2.99
N LYS A 295 -12.98 -25.04 4.00
CA LYS A 295 -12.43 -24.33 5.17
C LYS A 295 -11.31 -23.37 4.75
N ASN A 296 -11.70 -22.27 4.15
CA ASN A 296 -10.85 -21.20 3.67
C ASN A 296 -10.99 -20.02 4.65
N PRO A 297 -9.89 -19.54 5.25
CA PRO A 297 -9.93 -18.41 6.20
C PRO A 297 -10.41 -17.09 5.58
N TRP A 298 -10.48 -17.01 4.25
CA TRP A 298 -10.95 -15.85 3.49
C TRP A 298 -12.44 -15.94 3.12
N ALA A 299 -13.09 -17.07 3.37
CA ALA A 299 -14.50 -17.28 3.03
C ALA A 299 -15.47 -16.67 4.06
N GLY A 300 -16.77 -16.76 3.77
CA GLY A 300 -17.84 -16.37 4.69
C GLY A 300 -17.90 -14.86 4.95
N ALA A 301 -17.60 -14.07 3.92
CA ALA A 301 -17.74 -12.63 3.97
C ALA A 301 -19.18 -12.19 4.16
N ASP A 302 -20.09 -12.93 3.53
CA ASP A 302 -21.52 -12.68 3.53
C ASP A 302 -21.79 -11.21 3.19
N VAL A 303 -21.25 -10.71 2.08
CA VAL A 303 -21.54 -9.36 1.55
C VAL A 303 -22.15 -9.49 0.16
N HIS A 304 -22.71 -8.41 -0.39
CA HIS A 304 -23.06 -8.42 -1.79
C HIS A 304 -21.77 -8.51 -2.63
N LEU A 305 -21.68 -9.39 -3.62
CA LEU A 305 -20.42 -9.69 -4.34
C LEU A 305 -19.80 -8.46 -5.02
N ARG A 306 -20.62 -7.50 -5.47
CA ARG A 306 -20.17 -6.20 -6.00
C ARG A 306 -19.59 -5.23 -4.95
N GLN A 307 -19.61 -5.57 -3.66
CA GLN A 307 -18.86 -4.85 -2.63
C GLN A 307 -17.39 -5.25 -2.62
N ILE A 308 -17.03 -6.34 -3.28
CA ILE A 308 -15.66 -6.84 -3.40
C ILE A 308 -15.03 -6.23 -4.66
N MET A 309 -13.80 -5.77 -4.55
CA MET A 309 -13.11 -4.92 -5.52
C MET A 309 -11.79 -5.55 -5.95
N THR A 310 -11.67 -5.87 -7.24
CA THR A 310 -10.53 -6.63 -7.80
C THR A 310 -9.43 -5.76 -8.41
N MET A 311 -8.23 -6.33 -8.50
CA MET A 311 -7.07 -5.70 -9.16
C MET A 311 -7.21 -5.69 -10.68
N PHE A 312 -7.77 -6.75 -11.26
CA PHE A 312 -8.04 -6.89 -12.68
C PHE A 312 -9.49 -7.34 -12.91
N PRO A 313 -10.07 -7.12 -14.10
CA PRO A 313 -11.46 -7.46 -14.37
C PRO A 313 -11.66 -8.96 -14.69
N HIS A 314 -11.19 -9.85 -13.82
CA HIS A 314 -11.27 -11.31 -14.02
C HIS A 314 -12.46 -11.99 -13.33
N SER A 315 -13.10 -11.32 -12.37
CA SER A 315 -14.23 -11.89 -11.60
C SER A 315 -15.51 -11.11 -11.89
N PRO A 316 -16.44 -11.63 -12.72
CA PRO A 316 -17.64 -10.90 -13.14
C PRO A 316 -18.63 -10.64 -11.99
N ASP A 317 -18.56 -11.44 -10.93
CA ASP A 317 -19.36 -11.27 -9.71
C ASP A 317 -18.94 -10.02 -8.90
N ASN A 318 -17.67 -9.64 -9.02
CA ASN A 318 -17.04 -8.59 -8.24
C ASN A 318 -16.92 -7.29 -9.05
N LEU A 319 -16.67 -6.18 -8.35
CA LEU A 319 -16.43 -4.89 -8.98
C LEU A 319 -14.95 -4.76 -9.37
N PHE A 320 -14.66 -4.29 -10.58
CA PHE A 320 -13.30 -3.96 -10.97
C PHE A 320 -12.91 -2.60 -10.42
N LEU A 321 -11.89 -2.54 -9.56
CA LEU A 321 -11.31 -1.29 -9.05
C LEU A 321 -10.09 -0.86 -9.85
N GLY A 322 -9.16 -1.79 -10.08
CA GLY A 322 -7.95 -1.51 -10.85
C GLY A 322 -6.94 -0.63 -10.11
N PHE A 323 -6.08 0.02 -10.90
CA PHE A 323 -5.03 0.94 -10.47
C PHE A 323 -4.54 1.76 -11.68
N VAL A 324 -3.71 2.77 -11.44
CA VAL A 324 -3.11 3.61 -12.49
C VAL A 324 -1.73 3.06 -12.85
N VAL A 325 -1.49 2.85 -14.15
CA VAL A 325 -0.15 2.51 -14.64
C VAL A 325 0.69 3.78 -14.70
N ASP A 326 1.85 3.75 -14.05
CA ASP A 326 2.79 4.88 -14.04
C ASP A 326 3.36 5.11 -15.45
N LYS A 327 3.58 6.37 -15.83
CA LYS A 327 4.21 6.68 -17.11
C LYS A 327 5.67 6.25 -17.06
N ALA A 328 6.16 5.63 -18.13
CA ALA A 328 7.60 5.47 -18.29
C ALA A 328 8.24 6.86 -18.26
N VAL A 329 9.21 7.08 -17.38
CA VAL A 329 10.02 8.31 -17.39
C VAL A 329 10.61 8.39 -18.80
N ALA A 330 10.26 9.43 -19.55
CA ALA A 330 10.99 9.76 -20.75
C ALA A 330 12.41 10.05 -20.28
N VAL A 331 13.34 9.12 -20.53
CA VAL A 331 14.76 9.44 -20.43
C VAL A 331 14.94 10.55 -21.44
N GLU A 332 15.06 11.79 -20.96
CA GLU A 332 15.56 12.88 -21.78
C GLU A 332 16.86 12.34 -22.37
N THR A 333 16.86 12.10 -23.68
CA THR A 333 18.08 11.94 -24.43
C THR A 333 18.82 13.25 -24.28
N SER A 334 19.60 13.37 -23.21
CA SER A 334 20.67 14.34 -23.12
C SER A 334 21.45 14.17 -24.41
N THR A 335 21.45 15.22 -25.20
CA THR A 335 22.33 15.48 -26.34
C THR A 335 23.78 15.30 -25.89
N SER A 336 24.25 14.06 -25.81
CA SER A 336 25.65 13.72 -25.95
C SER A 336 25.81 13.19 -27.37
N ASN A 337 26.68 13.84 -28.13
CA ASN A 337 27.19 13.36 -29.41
C ASN A 337 28.08 12.13 -29.17
N GLU A 338 27.55 11.07 -28.55
CA GLU A 338 28.17 9.77 -28.52
C GLU A 338 27.68 9.01 -29.76
N THR A 339 28.64 8.63 -30.59
CA THR A 339 28.44 7.77 -31.76
C THR A 339 27.48 6.63 -31.43
N LEU A 340 26.36 6.56 -32.15
CA LEU A 340 25.37 5.49 -32.12
C LEU A 340 26.05 4.13 -32.37
N SER A 341 26.61 3.54 -31.31
CA SER A 341 26.89 2.12 -31.29
C SER A 341 25.54 1.43 -31.41
N VAL A 342 25.40 0.50 -32.36
CA VAL A 342 24.18 -0.29 -32.53
C VAL A 342 23.85 -0.95 -31.20
N GLN A 343 22.89 -0.39 -30.46
CA GLN A 343 22.53 -0.87 -29.14
C GLN A 343 21.95 -2.28 -29.35
N LYS A 344 22.62 -3.29 -28.79
CA LYS A 344 22.14 -4.67 -28.86
C LYS A 344 20.72 -4.72 -28.26
N PRO A 345 19.81 -5.56 -28.81
CA PRO A 345 18.47 -5.70 -28.25
C PRO A 345 18.57 -6.16 -26.79
N ILE A 346 17.96 -5.40 -25.88
CA ILE A 346 17.94 -5.68 -24.44
C ILE A 346 16.59 -6.33 -24.09
N GLY A 347 16.64 -7.51 -23.46
CA GLY A 347 15.48 -8.15 -22.86
C GLY A 347 15.51 -7.97 -21.34
N LEU A 348 14.38 -7.59 -20.74
CA LEU A 348 14.22 -7.55 -19.29
C LEU A 348 13.37 -8.73 -18.84
N LEU A 349 13.91 -9.50 -17.89
CA LEU A 349 13.16 -10.58 -17.27
C LEU A 349 12.28 -10.05 -16.13
N TYR A 350 10.99 -10.40 -16.16
CA TYR A 350 10.07 -10.06 -15.08
C TYR A 350 10.16 -11.07 -13.92
N GLY A 351 11.01 -10.77 -12.95
CA GLY A 351 11.14 -11.54 -11.72
C GLY A 351 12.04 -10.86 -10.70
N LYS A 352 11.49 -10.53 -9.52
CA LYS A 352 12.24 -9.84 -8.44
C LYS A 352 12.91 -10.80 -7.45
N LYS A 353 12.62 -12.11 -7.53
CA LYS A 353 13.22 -13.15 -6.69
C LYS A 353 13.81 -14.24 -7.57
N ALA A 354 15.05 -14.64 -7.26
CA ALA A 354 15.78 -15.66 -8.01
C ALA A 354 15.00 -16.99 -8.11
N GLY A 355 14.26 -17.36 -7.06
CA GLY A 355 13.46 -18.59 -7.04
C GLY A 355 12.36 -18.67 -8.11
N TYR A 356 12.00 -17.56 -8.79
CA TYR A 356 11.05 -17.59 -9.90
C TYR A 356 11.61 -18.25 -11.16
N LEU A 357 12.94 -18.33 -11.30
CA LEU A 357 13.59 -18.85 -12.51
C LEU A 357 13.78 -20.36 -12.51
N ARG A 358 13.71 -21.05 -11.36
CA ARG A 358 13.83 -22.53 -11.27
C ARG A 358 15.00 -23.11 -12.11
N ILE A 359 16.14 -22.44 -12.19
CA ILE A 359 17.33 -22.94 -12.91
C ILE A 359 18.37 -23.36 -11.87
N ASP A 360 19.08 -24.47 -12.09
CA ASP A 360 20.25 -24.86 -11.29
C ASP A 360 21.40 -23.86 -11.50
N GLN A 361 22.10 -23.45 -10.44
CA GLN A 361 23.10 -22.37 -10.44
C GLN A 361 24.28 -22.61 -11.41
N THR A 362 24.42 -23.80 -11.97
CA THR A 362 25.59 -24.25 -12.75
C THR A 362 25.39 -24.22 -14.27
N LEU A 363 24.17 -23.92 -14.75
CA LEU A 363 23.78 -23.98 -16.18
C LEU A 363 23.39 -22.62 -16.76
N ILE A 364 23.81 -21.56 -16.10
CA ILE A 364 23.57 -20.18 -16.52
C ILE A 364 24.70 -19.80 -17.46
N PRO A 365 24.43 -19.46 -18.73
CA PRO A 365 25.46 -18.97 -19.63
C PRO A 365 26.15 -17.74 -19.02
N ASP A 366 27.46 -17.57 -19.21
CA ASP A 366 28.29 -16.51 -18.56
C ASP A 366 27.78 -15.06 -18.73
N TYR A 367 26.86 -14.83 -19.67
CA TYR A 367 26.17 -13.55 -19.87
C TYR A 367 24.91 -13.36 -18.98
N VAL A 368 24.60 -14.32 -18.12
CA VAL A 368 23.47 -14.31 -17.17
C VAL A 368 24.03 -14.55 -15.76
N VAL A 369 23.51 -13.88 -14.73
CA VAL A 369 23.91 -14.07 -13.32
C VAL A 369 22.72 -14.66 -12.56
N ASN A 370 22.84 -15.86 -11.97
CA ASN A 370 21.70 -16.55 -11.32
C ASN A 370 22.10 -17.39 -10.06
N HIS A 371 21.12 -17.60 -9.16
CA HIS A 371 21.21 -18.12 -7.79
C HIS A 371 20.23 -19.31 -7.43
N GLY A 372 19.76 -20.18 -8.34
CA GLY A 372 19.25 -21.56 -8.02
C GLY A 372 17.77 -21.71 -7.54
N ILE A 373 17.01 -22.84 -7.50
CA ILE A 373 17.01 -24.27 -7.98
C ILE A 373 15.53 -24.72 -8.28
N LEU A 374 15.36 -25.82 -9.06
CA LEU A 374 14.21 -26.58 -9.63
C LEU A 374 13.25 -27.38 -8.67
N LYS A 375 12.14 -28.07 -9.05
CA LYS A 375 11.62 -28.70 -10.33
C LYS A 375 10.09 -28.48 -10.57
N GLY A 376 9.63 -28.72 -11.82
CA GLY A 376 8.37 -28.19 -12.38
C GLY A 376 7.24 -29.13 -12.82
N ASP A 377 7.34 -30.45 -12.68
CA ASP A 377 6.33 -31.38 -13.23
C ASP A 377 4.98 -31.35 -12.50
N ASP A 378 4.95 -30.93 -11.23
CA ASP A 378 3.72 -30.77 -10.45
C ASP A 378 2.95 -29.47 -10.77
N LEU A 379 3.64 -28.45 -11.31
CA LEU A 379 3.05 -27.16 -11.65
C LEU A 379 2.13 -27.26 -12.88
N GLN A 380 2.55 -28.03 -13.88
CA GLN A 380 1.82 -28.16 -15.15
C GLN A 380 0.49 -28.94 -15.00
N LYS A 381 0.41 -29.90 -14.06
CA LYS A 381 -0.86 -30.59 -13.75
C LYS A 381 -1.86 -29.70 -12.99
N LEU A 382 -1.36 -28.73 -12.23
CA LEU A 382 -2.17 -27.78 -11.49
C LEU A 382 -2.73 -26.68 -12.42
N LEU A 383 -1.91 -26.17 -13.34
CA LEU A 383 -2.28 -25.09 -14.27
C LEU A 383 -3.41 -25.48 -15.26
N ARG A 384 -3.51 -26.75 -15.67
CA ARG A 384 -4.63 -27.24 -16.50
C ARG A 384 -5.98 -27.24 -15.76
N LYS A 385 -5.99 -27.10 -14.43
CA LYS A 385 -7.20 -27.01 -13.60
C LYS A 385 -7.50 -25.59 -13.13
N THR A 386 -6.59 -24.62 -13.34
CA THR A 386 -6.79 -23.23 -12.91
C THR A 386 -7.49 -22.41 -13.98
N LYS A 387 -8.41 -21.53 -13.59
CA LYS A 387 -9.07 -20.53 -14.47
C LYS A 387 -8.12 -19.43 -15.00
N VAL A 388 -6.81 -19.56 -14.73
CA VAL A 388 -5.76 -18.63 -15.14
C VAL A 388 -5.09 -19.21 -16.38
N THR A 389 -5.34 -18.61 -17.54
CA THR A 389 -4.89 -19.11 -18.86
C THR A 389 -3.42 -18.82 -19.16
N SER A 390 -2.86 -17.77 -18.56
CA SER A 390 -1.46 -17.34 -18.72
C SER A 390 -0.95 -16.64 -17.47
N GLN A 391 0.32 -16.22 -17.45
CA GLN A 391 0.89 -15.46 -16.33
C GLN A 391 0.12 -14.15 -16.05
N ASN A 392 -0.45 -13.53 -17.09
CA ASN A 392 -1.29 -12.35 -16.96
C ASN A 392 -2.46 -12.41 -17.95
N PRO A 393 -3.60 -13.02 -17.56
CA PRO A 393 -4.76 -13.17 -18.44
C PRO A 393 -5.35 -11.84 -18.93
N TYR A 394 -5.21 -10.76 -18.13
CA TYR A 394 -5.66 -9.44 -18.58
C TYR A 394 -4.86 -8.96 -19.79
N MET A 395 -3.53 -9.10 -19.75
CA MET A 395 -2.66 -8.71 -20.86
C MET A 395 -2.87 -9.62 -22.09
N GLU A 396 -3.09 -10.91 -21.87
CA GLU A 396 -3.43 -11.86 -22.93
C GLU A 396 -4.72 -11.49 -23.66
N ILE A 397 -5.79 -11.20 -22.92
CA ILE A 397 -7.14 -11.06 -23.49
C ILE A 397 -7.41 -9.63 -23.97
N PHE A 398 -7.00 -8.61 -23.22
CA PHE A 398 -7.39 -7.21 -23.46
C PHE A 398 -6.31 -6.36 -24.13
N VAL A 399 -5.09 -6.88 -24.27
CA VAL A 399 -3.99 -6.17 -24.94
C VAL A 399 -3.54 -6.95 -26.18
N GLY A 400 -3.08 -8.19 -26.00
CA GLY A 400 -2.69 -9.07 -27.11
C GLY A 400 -1.53 -8.55 -27.96
N GLU A 401 -1.33 -9.20 -29.11
CA GLU A 401 -0.29 -8.81 -30.07
C GLU A 401 -0.57 -7.41 -30.66
N PRO A 402 0.46 -6.60 -30.95
CA PRO A 402 1.89 -6.92 -30.90
C PRO A 402 2.56 -6.62 -29.54
N HIS A 403 1.82 -6.12 -28.55
CA HIS A 403 2.36 -5.72 -27.26
C HIS A 403 2.56 -6.91 -26.31
N VAL A 404 1.77 -7.97 -26.46
CA VAL A 404 1.76 -9.15 -25.61
C VAL A 404 1.73 -10.41 -26.48
N TYR A 405 2.70 -11.28 -26.28
CA TYR A 405 2.73 -12.60 -26.91
C TYR A 405 2.56 -13.66 -25.82
N THR A 406 1.42 -14.36 -25.85
CA THR A 406 1.16 -15.50 -24.96
C THR A 406 1.61 -16.78 -25.63
N ILE A 407 2.71 -17.35 -25.14
CA ILE A 407 3.33 -18.54 -25.73
C ILE A 407 3.56 -19.62 -24.69
N ASN A 408 3.50 -20.88 -25.14
CA ASN A 408 3.98 -21.99 -24.33
C ASN A 408 5.52 -21.93 -24.27
N ILE A 409 6.06 -21.67 -23.08
CA ILE A 409 7.50 -21.55 -22.85
C ILE A 409 8.27 -22.84 -23.19
N ASP A 410 7.61 -24.00 -23.12
CA ASP A 410 8.20 -25.30 -23.43
C ASP A 410 8.33 -25.54 -24.95
N ASN A 411 7.66 -24.74 -25.79
CA ASN A 411 7.78 -24.80 -27.24
C ASN A 411 8.88 -23.83 -27.73
N LEU A 412 10.10 -24.33 -27.86
CA LEU A 412 11.27 -23.54 -28.27
C LEU A 412 11.14 -22.91 -29.66
N GLU A 413 10.43 -23.56 -30.59
CA GLU A 413 10.18 -22.99 -31.92
C GLU A 413 9.25 -21.79 -31.84
N ALA A 414 8.19 -21.88 -31.04
CA ALA A 414 7.28 -20.77 -30.77
C ALA A 414 8.01 -19.62 -30.06
N VAL A 415 8.87 -19.90 -29.08
CA VAL A 415 9.71 -18.89 -28.41
C VAL A 415 10.62 -18.20 -29.42
N LYS A 416 11.38 -18.96 -30.22
CA LYS A 416 12.34 -18.40 -31.18
C LYS A 416 11.67 -17.57 -32.27
N SER A 417 10.55 -18.05 -32.81
CA SER A 417 9.78 -17.32 -33.83
C SER A 417 9.17 -16.04 -33.26
N THR A 418 8.66 -16.08 -32.03
CA THR A 418 8.12 -14.91 -31.34
C THR A 418 9.18 -13.86 -31.05
N LEU A 419 10.36 -14.26 -30.57
CA LEU A 419 11.48 -13.34 -30.35
C LEU A 419 11.91 -12.65 -31.65
N LYS A 420 11.96 -13.39 -32.77
CA LYS A 420 12.22 -12.79 -34.09
C LYS A 420 11.15 -11.77 -34.46
N LYS A 421 9.86 -12.09 -34.26
CA LYS A 421 8.75 -11.15 -34.50
C LYS A 421 8.89 -9.88 -33.67
N ILE A 422 9.17 -10.01 -32.36
CA ILE A 422 9.38 -8.88 -31.45
C ILE A 422 10.53 -8.00 -31.93
N MET A 423 11.68 -8.59 -32.28
CA MET A 423 12.85 -7.85 -32.77
C MET A 423 12.58 -7.09 -34.07
N SER A 424 11.67 -7.58 -34.92
CA SER A 424 11.26 -6.91 -36.16
C SER A 424 10.09 -5.93 -35.98
N SER A 425 9.41 -5.94 -34.83
CA SER A 425 8.19 -5.16 -34.60
C SER A 425 8.54 -3.74 -34.15
N GLN A 426 7.88 -2.74 -34.73
CA GLN A 426 7.82 -1.40 -34.15
C GLN A 426 6.53 -1.24 -33.37
N VAL A 427 6.65 -1.01 -32.07
CA VAL A 427 5.51 -0.92 -31.16
C VAL A 427 5.52 0.45 -30.49
N ARG A 428 4.35 1.09 -30.41
CA ARG A 428 4.17 2.37 -29.67
C ARG A 428 3.75 2.08 -28.24
N ASN A 429 4.14 2.96 -27.31
CA ASN A 429 3.69 2.91 -25.94
C ASN A 429 2.15 2.90 -25.87
N LEU A 430 1.60 1.93 -25.16
CA LEU A 430 0.17 1.72 -25.01
C LEU A 430 -0.19 1.62 -23.53
N ILE A 431 -1.20 2.38 -23.12
CA ILE A 431 -1.86 2.23 -21.83
C ILE A 431 -3.30 1.89 -22.13
N VAL A 432 -3.75 0.71 -21.67
CA VAL A 432 -5.14 0.26 -21.86
C VAL A 432 -5.95 0.63 -20.64
N ALA A 433 -6.95 1.48 -20.84
CA ALA A 433 -8.03 1.69 -19.88
C ALA A 433 -9.17 0.72 -20.22
N LYS A 434 -9.75 0.07 -19.21
CA LYS A 434 -10.98 -0.70 -19.40
C LYS A 434 -12.09 0.26 -19.85
N GLN A 435 -12.70 -0.02 -21.01
CA GLN A 435 -13.92 0.66 -21.48
C GLN A 435 -15.15 0.20 -20.69
#